data_AF-A0A661UPL0-F1
#
_entry.id   AF-A0A661UPL0-F1
#
_cell.length_a   1.000
_cell.length_b   1.000
_cell.length_c   1.000
_cell.angle_alpha   90.00
_cell.angle_beta   90.00
_cell.angle_gamma   90.00
#
_symmetry.space_group_name_H-M   'P 1'
#
loop_
_entity.id
_entity.type
_entity.pdbx_description
1 polymer ?
#
loop_
_entity_poly.entity_id
_entity_poly.type
_entity_poly.pdbx_seq_one_letter_code
_entity_poly.pdbx_strand_id
1 'polypeptide(L)'
;MRFHFLFFAFLLSAFSIASAIEVGGHLTEDTTWSPENNPYLVTSGVYVDADVTLTILPGTIVKFYADYYDDIGDDQFYFHNGEEPIAKFMRVEGRIIAEGT
;
A
#
# COMPACT_ATOMS: atom_id res chain seq x y z
N MET A 1 -55.41 -3.56 -8.99
CA MET A 1 -54.67 -4.50 -9.86
C MET A 1 -53.40 -3.77 -10.30
N ARG A 2 -52.30 -3.86 -9.54
CA ARG A 2 -51.13 -4.73 -9.82
C ARG A 2 -50.61 -4.61 -11.27
N PHE A 3 -49.51 -3.87 -11.44
CA PHE A 3 -48.52 -4.14 -12.48
C PHE A 3 -47.15 -4.14 -11.80
N HIS A 4 -46.74 -5.32 -11.31
CA HIS A 4 -45.37 -5.58 -10.86
C HIS A 4 -44.54 -5.81 -12.11
N PHE A 5 -43.82 -4.80 -12.58
CA PHE A 5 -42.80 -4.99 -13.60
C PHE A 5 -41.66 -4.03 -13.26
N LEU A 6 -40.47 -4.62 -13.03
CA LEU A 6 -39.19 -3.94 -12.78
C LEU A 6 -38.96 -3.40 -11.36
N PHE A 7 -38.93 -4.28 -10.37
CA PHE A 7 -37.97 -4.12 -9.26
C PHE A 7 -37.22 -5.44 -9.03
N PHE A 8 -36.87 -6.09 -10.14
CA PHE A 8 -36.08 -7.31 -10.20
C PHE A 8 -34.83 -7.03 -11.03
N ALA A 9 -33.93 -6.20 -10.48
CA ALA A 9 -32.55 -6.03 -10.92
C ALA A 9 -31.79 -5.10 -9.96
N PHE A 10 -31.93 -5.29 -8.64
CA PHE A 10 -31.08 -4.60 -7.67
C PHE A 10 -30.30 -5.63 -6.85
N LEU A 11 -29.38 -6.33 -7.52
CA LEU A 11 -28.14 -6.80 -6.89
C LEU A 11 -27.18 -7.31 -7.96
N LEU A 12 -26.73 -6.44 -8.88
CA LEU A 12 -25.40 -6.64 -9.44
C LEU A 12 -24.42 -6.13 -8.38
N SER A 13 -24.18 -6.97 -7.37
CA SER A 13 -23.02 -6.78 -6.49
C SER A 13 -21.81 -6.76 -7.40
N ALA A 14 -21.25 -5.57 -7.63
CA ALA A 14 -19.97 -5.42 -8.30
C ALA A 14 -18.94 -6.16 -7.44
N PHE A 15 -18.56 -7.35 -7.89
CA PHE A 15 -17.47 -8.10 -7.29
C PHE A 15 -16.20 -7.32 -7.60
N SER A 16 -15.77 -6.45 -6.67
CA SER A 16 -14.48 -5.78 -6.81
C SER A 16 -13.42 -6.84 -6.58
N ILE A 17 -12.68 -7.17 -7.65
CA ILE A 17 -11.43 -7.90 -7.52
C ILE A 17 -10.48 -6.91 -6.83
N ALA A 18 -10.31 -7.04 -5.51
CA ALA A 18 -9.32 -6.27 -4.78
C ALA A 18 -7.93 -6.73 -5.25
N SER A 19 -7.39 -6.02 -6.24
CA SER A 19 -5.98 -6.12 -6.60
C SER A 19 -5.17 -5.32 -5.60
N ALA A 20 -3.94 -5.75 -5.34
CA ALA A 20 -3.01 -4.93 -4.58
C ALA A 20 -2.81 -3.57 -5.26
N ILE A 21 -2.75 -2.51 -4.46
CA ILE A 21 -2.23 -1.22 -4.92
C ILE A 21 -0.72 -1.27 -4.78
N GLU A 22 -0.02 -1.26 -5.92
CA GLU A 22 1.44 -1.14 -5.91
C GLU A 22 1.85 0.28 -5.52
N VAL A 23 2.80 0.39 -4.59
CA VAL A 23 3.30 1.68 -4.08
C VAL A 23 4.82 1.72 -4.08
N GLY A 24 5.35 2.93 -4.24
CA GLY A 24 6.77 3.24 -4.34
C GLY A 24 7.00 4.73 -4.56
N GLY A 25 8.24 5.17 -4.45
CA GLY A 25 8.65 6.56 -4.63
C GLY A 25 8.33 7.47 -3.45
N HIS A 26 8.39 8.78 -3.71
CA HIS A 26 8.24 9.83 -2.71
C HIS A 26 6.77 10.18 -2.45
N LEU A 27 6.37 10.19 -1.18
CA LEU A 27 5.19 10.87 -0.70
C LEU A 27 5.58 12.30 -0.38
N THR A 28 5.16 13.22 -1.24
CA THR A 28 5.46 14.66 -1.16
C THR A 28 4.33 15.47 -0.51
N GLU A 29 3.22 14.81 -0.20
CA GLU A 29 2.05 15.38 0.47
C GLU A 29 1.41 14.38 1.42
N ASP A 30 0.67 14.89 2.41
CA ASP A 30 -0.05 14.07 3.38
C ASP A 30 -0.95 13.06 2.65
N THR A 31 -0.73 11.79 2.98
CA THR A 31 -1.36 10.67 2.27
C THR A 31 -2.06 9.76 3.28
N THR A 32 -3.23 9.23 2.90
CA THR A 32 -3.95 8.25 3.73
C THR A 32 -4.04 6.91 3.01
N TRP A 33 -3.61 5.85 3.69
CA TRP A 33 -3.84 4.46 3.28
C TRP A 33 -5.00 3.86 4.07
N SER A 34 -5.92 3.23 3.36
CA SER A 34 -7.21 2.75 3.88
C SER A 34 -7.41 1.25 3.65
N PRO A 35 -8.07 0.52 4.58
CA PRO A 35 -8.38 -0.89 4.40
C PRO A 35 -9.25 -1.19 3.17
N GLU A 36 -9.98 -0.20 2.63
CA GLU A 36 -10.78 -0.33 1.41
C GLU A 36 -9.92 -0.67 0.18
N ASN A 37 -8.64 -0.32 0.22
CA ASN A 37 -7.67 -0.50 -0.84
C ASN A 37 -6.71 -1.66 -0.57
N ASN A 38 -7.02 -2.51 0.41
CA ASN A 38 -6.12 -3.58 0.80
C ASN A 38 -5.86 -4.59 -0.33
N PRO A 39 -4.63 -5.10 -0.45
CA PRO A 39 -3.40 -4.65 0.25
C PRO A 39 -2.67 -3.53 -0.50
N TYR A 40 -1.93 -2.69 0.23
CA TYR A 40 -0.85 -1.87 -0.35
C TYR A 40 0.41 -2.74 -0.47
N LEU A 41 0.92 -2.93 -1.69
CA LEU A 41 2.11 -3.72 -1.99
C LEU A 41 3.28 -2.80 -2.34
N VAL A 42 4.27 -2.73 -1.47
CA VAL A 42 5.50 -1.95 -1.68
C VAL A 42 6.40 -2.71 -2.66
N THR A 43 6.52 -2.18 -3.89
CA THR A 43 7.28 -2.78 -5.00
C THR A 43 8.59 -2.04 -5.30
N SER A 44 8.79 -0.84 -4.75
CA SER A 44 10.05 -0.08 -4.74
C SER A 44 10.15 0.72 -3.43
N GLY A 45 11.27 1.41 -3.16
CA GLY A 45 11.41 2.19 -1.93
C GLY A 45 10.29 3.23 -1.77
N VAL A 46 9.64 3.27 -0.61
CA VAL A 46 8.67 4.34 -0.26
C VAL A 46 9.35 5.34 0.65
N TYR A 47 9.29 6.62 0.31
CA TYR A 47 9.89 7.70 1.08
C TYR A 47 8.79 8.63 1.58
N VAL A 48 8.62 8.71 2.90
CA VAL A 48 7.79 9.74 3.53
C VAL A 48 8.68 10.95 3.75
N ASP A 49 8.57 11.94 2.86
CA ASP A 49 9.44 13.12 2.87
C ASP A 49 9.28 13.92 4.17
N ALA A 50 10.26 14.78 4.47
CA ALA A 50 10.18 15.69 5.60
C ALA A 50 8.88 16.51 5.57
N ASP A 51 8.32 16.77 6.75
CA ASP A 51 7.05 17.48 6.95
C ASP A 51 5.78 16.81 6.36
N VAL A 52 5.91 15.60 5.78
CA VAL A 52 4.78 14.81 5.27
C VAL A 52 4.31 13.78 6.30
N THR A 53 2.99 13.56 6.39
CA THR A 53 2.38 12.51 7.21
C THR A 53 1.74 11.43 6.33
N LEU A 54 2.20 10.19 6.48
CA LEU A 54 1.47 9.01 6.03
C LEU A 54 0.56 8.52 7.17
N THR A 55 -0.76 8.59 6.95
CA THR A 55 -1.76 8.03 7.87
C THR A 55 -2.18 6.66 7.38
N ILE A 56 -1.94 5.62 8.18
CA ILE A 56 -2.36 4.24 7.91
C ILE A 56 -3.57 3.95 8.81
N LEU A 57 -4.76 3.89 8.21
CA LEU A 57 -5.99 3.64 8.96
C LEU A 57 -6.02 2.21 9.53
N PRO A 58 -6.72 1.99 10.67
CA PRO A 58 -6.86 0.66 11.26
C PRO A 58 -7.36 -0.38 10.26
N GLY A 59 -6.75 -1.56 10.27
CA GLY A 59 -7.06 -2.66 9.36
C GLY A 59 -6.40 -2.57 7.98
N THR A 60 -5.65 -1.52 7.68
CA THR A 60 -4.84 -1.44 6.46
C THR A 60 -3.74 -2.50 6.46
N ILE A 61 -3.59 -3.23 5.36
CA ILE A 61 -2.57 -4.27 5.14
C ILE A 61 -1.50 -3.69 4.21
N VAL A 62 -0.30 -3.51 4.74
CA VAL A 62 0.90 -3.14 3.97
C VAL A 62 1.78 -4.38 3.83
N LYS A 63 2.12 -4.75 2.60
CA LYS A 63 3.01 -5.86 2.28
C LYS A 63 4.24 -5.32 1.56
N PHE A 64 5.40 -5.85 1.88
CA PHE A 64 6.63 -5.57 1.14
C PHE A 64 6.88 -6.72 0.18
N TYR A 65 7.08 -6.41 -1.10
CA TYR A 65 7.42 -7.43 -2.07
C TYR A 65 8.78 -8.04 -1.70
N ALA A 66 8.79 -9.35 -1.47
CA ALA A 66 10.01 -10.08 -1.18
C ALA A 66 10.64 -10.52 -2.50
N ASP A 67 11.90 -10.15 -2.70
CA ASP A 67 12.70 -10.77 -3.76
C ASP A 67 13.33 -12.07 -3.23
N TYR A 68 13.44 -13.07 -4.08
CA TYR A 68 14.04 -14.36 -3.68
C TYR A 68 15.55 -14.21 -3.70
N TYR A 69 16.19 -14.32 -2.54
CA TYR A 69 17.64 -14.32 -2.41
C TYR A 69 18.08 -15.42 -1.45
N ASP A 70 18.96 -16.31 -1.92
CA ASP A 70 19.44 -17.48 -1.16
C ASP A 70 20.38 -17.12 0.00
N ASP A 71 20.92 -15.89 0.02
CA ASP A 71 21.86 -15.42 1.05
C ASP A 71 21.57 -13.96 1.42
N ILE A 72 21.03 -13.70 2.61
CA ILE A 72 20.68 -12.35 3.04
C ILE A 72 21.96 -11.64 3.51
N GLY A 73 22.67 -11.02 2.57
CA GLY A 73 23.76 -10.09 2.87
C GLY A 73 23.22 -8.75 3.38
N ASP A 74 23.99 -8.08 4.25
CA ASP A 74 23.65 -6.74 4.76
C ASP A 74 23.56 -5.70 3.61
N ASP A 75 24.28 -5.93 2.51
CA ASP A 75 24.29 -5.08 1.32
C ASP A 75 22.90 -4.98 0.64
N GLN A 76 21.99 -5.90 0.93
CA GLN A 76 20.64 -5.92 0.35
C GLN A 76 19.67 -4.92 0.96
N PHE A 77 20.04 -4.27 2.08
CA PHE A 77 19.19 -3.30 2.79
C PHE A 77 19.67 -1.85 2.67
N TYR A 78 20.83 -1.62 2.05
CA TYR A 78 21.42 -0.29 1.94
C TYR A 78 21.59 0.13 0.48
N PHE A 79 21.57 1.44 0.26
CA PHE A 79 21.95 2.01 -1.02
C PHE A 79 23.43 1.73 -1.29
N HIS A 80 23.71 1.26 -2.50
CA HIS A 80 25.06 1.04 -2.96
C HIS A 80 25.26 1.78 -4.29
N ASN A 81 26.25 2.67 -4.35
CA ASN A 81 26.55 3.47 -5.56
C ASN A 81 25.36 4.26 -6.15
N GLY A 82 24.39 4.64 -5.31
CA GLY A 82 23.19 5.36 -5.75
C GLY A 82 22.06 4.49 -6.29
N GLU A 83 22.23 3.16 -6.28
CA GLU A 83 21.17 2.22 -6.62
C GLU A 83 20.35 1.86 -5.37
N GLU A 84 19.03 1.73 -5.55
CA GLU A 84 18.15 1.27 -4.48
C GLU A 84 18.47 -0.18 -4.09
N PRO A 85 18.34 -0.55 -2.81
CA PRO A 85 18.49 -1.92 -2.37
C PRO A 85 17.46 -2.88 -3.03
N ILE A 86 17.84 -4.15 -3.14
CA ILE A 86 16.93 -5.21 -3.59
C ILE A 86 15.81 -5.42 -2.56
N ALA A 87 16.09 -5.31 -1.27
CA ALA A 87 15.05 -5.32 -0.25
C ALA A 87 14.14 -4.09 -0.38
N LYS A 88 12.83 -4.32 -0.25
CA LYS A 88 11.84 -3.25 -0.28
C LYS A 88 11.69 -2.66 1.11
N PHE A 89 11.71 -1.34 1.21
CA PHE A 89 11.73 -0.61 2.47
C PHE A 89 10.80 0.59 2.41
N MET A 90 10.53 1.13 3.59
CA MET A 90 9.89 2.42 3.76
C MET A 90 10.82 3.29 4.62
N ARG A 91 11.27 4.41 4.07
CA ARG A 91 12.08 5.40 4.76
C ARG A 91 11.20 6.57 5.19
N VAL A 92 11.33 6.97 6.44
CA VAL A 92 10.47 8.01 7.04
C VAL A 92 11.35 9.17 7.51
N GLU A 93 11.31 10.27 6.78
CA GLU A 93 11.87 11.56 7.20
C GLU A 93 10.79 12.45 7.84
N GLY A 94 9.54 12.29 7.41
CA GLY A 94 8.36 12.89 8.03
C GLY A 94 7.78 12.05 9.17
N ARG A 95 6.47 11.76 9.11
CA ARG A 95 5.74 11.02 10.15
C ARG A 95 4.87 9.91 9.57
N ILE A 96 4.79 8.80 10.31
CA ILE A 96 3.74 7.80 10.13
C ILE A 96 2.82 7.85 11.35
N ILE A 97 1.50 7.88 11.10
CA ILE A 97 0.47 7.64 12.11
C ILE A 97 -0.20 6.32 11.74
N ALA A 98 -0.06 5.31 12.59
CA ALA A 98 -0.69 4.01 12.42
C ALA A 98 -1.22 3.53 13.77
N GLU A 99 -2.53 3.30 13.86
CA GLU A 99 -3.16 2.68 15.02
C GLU A 99 -3.62 1.27 14.65
N GLY A 100 -3.16 0.29 15.44
CA GLY A 100 -3.53 -1.11 15.24
C GLY A 100 -5.02 -1.36 15.51
N THR A 101 -5.47 -2.55 15.12
CA THR A 101 -6.85 -3.04 15.35
C THR A 101 -7.04 -3.59 16.74
#